data_AF-A0A2S7ZKJ1-F1
#
_entry.id   AF-A0A2S7ZKJ1-F1
#
_cell.length_a   1.000
_cell.length_b   1.000
_cell.length_c   1.000
_cell.angle_alpha   90.00
_cell.angle_beta   90.00
_cell.angle_gamma   90.00
#
_symmetry.space_group_name_H-M   'P 1'
#
loop_
_entity.id
_entity.type
_entity.pdbx_description
1 polymer ?
#
loop_
_entity_poly.entity_id
_entity_poly.type
_entity_poly.pdbx_seq_one_letter_code
_entity_poly.pdbx_strand_id
1 'polypeptide(L)'
;MMDQSIVSKPTILLYTTEHISEDILKPVLYGIEEEGLPVVIESHSGTHMTLADLASRNSALSVGIGVDDEAIVLTYKNIPMHQFIYRLTGYAQYPDSLRTLGVNAARLVKGNPFVSDERLEVAF
;
A
#
# COMPACT_ATOMS: atom_id res chain seq x y z
N MET A 1 -17.49 18.53 30.05
CA MET A 1 -16.82 17.36 29.47
C MET A 1 -16.69 17.63 27.99
N MET A 2 -15.48 17.92 27.51
CA MET A 2 -15.24 18.04 26.06
C MET A 2 -15.03 16.63 25.53
N ASP A 3 -15.99 16.14 24.74
CA ASP A 3 -15.77 15.03 23.83
C ASP A 3 -14.91 15.56 22.68
N GLN A 4 -13.60 15.47 22.83
CA GLN A 4 -12.72 15.57 21.67
C GLN A 4 -12.82 14.25 20.93
N SER A 5 -13.77 14.19 20.00
CA SER A 5 -13.74 13.20 18.93
C SER A 5 -12.35 13.28 18.27
N ILE A 6 -11.49 12.33 18.59
CA ILE A 6 -10.21 12.17 17.91
C ILE A 6 -10.57 11.73 16.49
N VAL A 7 -10.67 12.69 15.58
CA VAL A 7 -10.79 12.40 14.15
C VAL A 7 -9.46 11.77 13.76
N SER A 8 -9.41 10.44 13.70
CA SER A 8 -8.23 9.72 13.22
C SER A 8 -7.93 10.18 11.80
N LYS A 9 -6.71 10.63 11.54
CA LYS A 9 -6.29 11.04 10.19
C LYS A 9 -6.54 9.86 9.23
N PRO A 10 -7.23 10.07 8.08
CA PRO A 10 -7.41 9.01 7.10
C PRO A 10 -6.06 8.43 6.68
N THR A 11 -5.90 7.10 6.77
CA THR A 11 -4.61 6.41 6.69
C THR A 11 -4.65 5.26 5.70
N ILE A 12 -3.60 5.14 4.87
CA ILE A 12 -3.37 3.97 4.03
C ILE A 12 -2.94 2.82 4.94
N LEU A 13 -3.47 1.63 4.71
CA LEU A 13 -3.06 0.43 5.44
C LEU A 13 -2.12 -0.42 4.57
N LEU A 14 -1.00 -0.83 5.16
CA LEU A 14 -0.05 -1.77 4.59
C LEU A 14 -0.04 -3.01 5.47
N TYR A 15 -0.57 -4.11 4.95
CA TYR A 15 -0.58 -5.39 5.65
C TYR A 15 0.54 -6.29 5.12
N THR A 16 1.30 -6.89 6.03
CA THR A 16 2.46 -7.72 5.69
C THR A 16 2.43 -9.04 6.47
N THR A 17 3.11 -10.07 5.96
CA THR A 17 3.43 -11.24 6.78
C THR A 17 4.48 -10.90 7.84
N GLU A 18 4.47 -11.62 8.97
CA GLU A 18 5.28 -11.31 10.17
C GLU A 18 6.81 -11.30 9.93
N HIS A 19 7.30 -12.00 8.90
CA HIS A 19 8.74 -12.18 8.69
C HIS A 19 9.39 -11.11 7.80
N ILE A 20 8.60 -10.23 7.18
CA ILE A 20 9.13 -9.15 6.35
C ILE A 20 9.66 -8.04 7.24
N SER A 21 10.94 -7.70 7.06
CA SER A 21 11.55 -6.58 7.78
C SER A 21 10.96 -5.24 7.32
N GLU A 22 10.57 -4.41 8.28
CA GLU A 22 10.14 -3.02 8.01
C GLU A 22 11.22 -2.20 7.28
N ASP A 23 12.50 -2.52 7.43
CA ASP A 23 13.58 -1.83 6.71
C ASP A 23 13.43 -1.96 5.18
N ILE A 24 12.93 -3.09 4.70
CA ILE A 24 12.65 -3.32 3.28
C ILE A 24 11.47 -2.45 2.82
N LEU A 25 10.53 -2.16 3.72
CA LEU A 25 9.30 -1.42 3.42
C LEU A 25 9.47 0.11 3.51
N LYS A 26 10.53 0.60 4.18
CA LYS A 26 10.82 2.03 4.33
C LYS A 26 10.66 2.85 3.04
N PRO A 27 11.15 2.42 1.85
CA PRO A 27 10.97 3.20 0.64
C PRO A 27 9.50 3.43 0.28
N VAL A 28 8.61 2.45 0.50
CA VAL A 28 7.16 2.61 0.29
C VAL A 28 6.59 3.69 1.21
N LEU A 29 6.99 3.67 2.48
CA LEU A 29 6.54 4.66 3.46
C LEU A 29 6.99 6.06 3.04
N TYR A 30 8.25 6.22 2.63
CA TYR A 30 8.76 7.49 2.12
C TYR A 30 7.97 8.00 0.92
N GLY A 31 7.62 7.12 -0.03
CA GLY A 31 6.79 7.51 -1.18
C GLY A 31 5.40 8.01 -0.78
N ILE A 32 4.78 7.39 0.23
CA ILE A 32 3.48 7.82 0.76
C ILE A 32 3.61 9.16 1.52
N GLU A 33 4.67 9.32 2.31
CA GLU A 33 4.98 10.52 3.10
C GLU A 33 5.35 11.74 2.23
N GLU A 34 6.06 11.53 1.11
CA GLU A 34 6.36 12.57 0.11
C GLU A 34 5.06 13.21 -0.44
N GLU A 35 3.99 12.41 -0.50
CA GLU A 35 2.65 12.84 -0.87
C GLU A 35 1.80 13.25 0.36
N GLY A 36 2.36 13.30 1.57
CA GLY A 36 1.70 13.87 2.76
C GLY A 36 0.56 13.04 3.36
N LEU A 37 0.39 11.79 2.93
CA LEU A 37 -0.57 10.85 3.52
C LEU A 37 0.12 10.02 4.61
N PRO A 38 -0.60 9.63 5.68
CA PRO A 38 -0.06 8.68 6.65
C PRO A 38 -0.25 7.24 6.16
N VAL A 39 0.59 6.34 6.66
CA VAL A 39 0.50 4.90 6.46
C VAL A 39 0.71 4.17 7.79
N VAL A 40 -0.01 3.07 7.99
CA VAL A 40 0.18 2.16 9.13
C VAL A 40 0.52 0.78 8.60
N ILE A 41 1.53 0.15 9.19
CA ILE A 41 1.91 -1.23 8.94
C ILE A 41 1.26 -2.12 10.00
N GLU A 42 0.64 -3.22 9.58
CA GLU A 42 0.16 -4.27 10.47
C GLU A 42 0.56 -5.65 9.95
N SER A 43 0.88 -6.56 10.86
CA SER A 43 1.18 -7.94 10.49
C SER A 43 -0.10 -8.78 10.50
N HIS A 44 -0.31 -9.56 9.42
CA HIS A 44 -1.45 -10.44 9.23
C HIS A 44 -1.01 -11.72 8.49
N SER A 45 -1.82 -12.77 8.55
CA SER A 45 -1.60 -13.98 7.75
C SER A 45 -2.32 -13.90 6.40
N GLY A 46 -1.68 -14.36 5.33
CA GLY A 46 -2.26 -14.40 4.00
C GLY A 46 -1.22 -14.28 2.90
N THR A 47 -1.72 -14.10 1.68
CA THR A 47 -0.92 -13.73 0.49
C THR A 47 -0.95 -12.23 0.26
N HIS A 48 0.00 -11.69 -0.49
CA HIS A 48 0.02 -10.28 -0.89
C HIS A 48 -1.32 -9.79 -1.47
N MET A 49 -2.03 -10.61 -2.26
CA MET A 49 -3.35 -10.28 -2.81
C MET A 49 -4.42 -10.18 -1.73
N THR A 50 -4.53 -11.20 -0.86
CA THR A 50 -5.54 -11.21 0.20
C THR A 50 -5.28 -10.13 1.25
N LEU A 51 -4.00 -9.84 1.53
CA LEU A 51 -3.58 -8.78 2.44
C LEU A 51 -3.91 -7.40 1.87
N ALA A 52 -3.65 -7.16 0.58
CA ALA A 52 -3.98 -5.90 -0.07
C ALA A 52 -5.50 -5.65 -0.09
N ASP A 53 -6.30 -6.66 -0.44
CA ASP A 53 -7.77 -6.57 -0.41
C ASP A 53 -8.26 -6.25 1.01
N LEU A 54 -7.79 -6.99 2.02
CA LEU A 54 -8.16 -6.76 3.42
C LEU A 54 -7.77 -5.34 3.89
N ALA A 55 -6.55 -4.90 3.60
CA ALA A 55 -6.07 -3.56 3.91
C ALA A 55 -6.94 -2.48 3.24
N SER A 56 -7.34 -2.69 1.98
CA SER A 56 -8.16 -1.73 1.25
C SER A 56 -9.59 -1.63 1.79
N ARG A 57 -10.15 -2.73 2.31
CA ARG A 57 -11.48 -2.76 2.93
C ARG A 57 -11.48 -2.09 4.30
N ASN A 58 -10.39 -2.22 5.05
CA ASN A 58 -10.23 -1.66 6.39
C ASN A 58 -9.76 -0.20 6.37
N SER A 59 -9.07 0.24 5.31
CA SER A 59 -8.65 1.62 5.18
C SER A 59 -9.84 2.55 4.93
N ALA A 60 -9.91 3.63 5.70
CA ALA A 60 -10.86 4.72 5.46
C ALA A 60 -10.68 5.39 4.08
N LEU A 61 -9.52 5.21 3.45
CA LEU A 61 -9.18 5.74 2.13
C LEU A 61 -9.50 4.76 0.99
N SER A 62 -10.02 3.56 1.30
CA SER A 62 -10.29 2.49 0.33
C SER A 62 -9.07 2.00 -0.46
N VAL A 63 -7.85 2.40 -0.09
CA VAL A 63 -6.58 1.99 -0.69
C VAL A 63 -5.85 1.07 0.28
N GLY A 64 -5.33 -0.04 -0.23
CA GLY A 64 -4.62 -1.04 0.57
C GLY A 64 -3.36 -1.52 -0.10
N ILE A 65 -2.35 -1.83 0.72
CA ILE A 65 -1.11 -2.44 0.29
C ILE A 65 -0.97 -3.79 1.00
N GLY A 66 -0.60 -4.84 0.27
CA GLY A 66 -0.36 -6.17 0.79
C GLY A 66 1.03 -6.66 0.42
N VAL A 67 1.73 -7.30 1.37
CA VAL A 67 3.10 -7.80 1.18
C VAL A 67 3.24 -9.22 1.74
N ASP A 68 3.85 -10.09 0.95
CA ASP A 68 4.43 -11.36 1.40
C ASP A 68 5.82 -11.54 0.78
N ASP A 69 6.42 -12.72 0.93
CA ASP A 69 7.78 -13.01 0.42
C ASP A 69 7.90 -12.93 -1.11
N GLU A 70 6.79 -13.01 -1.85
CA GLU A 70 6.79 -13.04 -3.31
C GLU A 70 6.66 -11.64 -3.92
N ALA A 71 5.72 -10.84 -3.39
CA ALA A 71 5.37 -9.56 -3.98
C ALA A 71 4.83 -8.53 -2.97
N ILE A 72 4.89 -7.27 -3.39
CA ILE A 72 4.08 -6.18 -2.85
C ILE A 72 3.01 -5.79 -3.87
N VAL A 73 1.78 -5.60 -3.40
CA VAL A 73 0.61 -5.24 -4.21
C VAL A 73 -0.05 -3.99 -3.66
N LEU A 74 -0.38 -3.06 -4.56
CA LEU A 74 -1.26 -1.92 -4.32
C LEU A 74 -2.62 -2.18 -4.96
N THR A 75 -3.68 -1.98 -4.19
CA THR A 75 -5.06 -2.19 -4.64
C THR A 75 -6.02 -1.12 -4.08
N TYR A 76 -7.27 -1.15 -4.54
CA TYR A 76 -8.37 -0.37 -3.97
C TYR A 76 -9.63 -1.23 -3.80
N LYS A 77 -10.48 -0.88 -2.83
CA LYS A 77 -11.59 -1.71 -2.34
C LYS A 77 -12.56 -2.27 -3.39
N ASN A 78 -12.72 -1.63 -4.54
CA ASN A 78 -13.74 -1.96 -5.54
C ASN A 78 -13.18 -2.65 -6.79
N ILE A 79 -11.93 -3.07 -6.77
CA ILE A 79 -11.34 -3.89 -7.84
C ILE A 79 -11.67 -5.38 -7.63
N PRO A 80 -11.87 -6.17 -8.70
CA PRO A 80 -11.98 -7.62 -8.61
C PRO A 80 -10.81 -8.27 -7.88
N MET A 81 -11.07 -9.33 -7.12
CA MET A 81 -10.06 -10.05 -6.29
C MET A 81 -8.82 -10.56 -7.06
N HIS A 82 -8.93 -10.74 -8.38
CA HIS A 82 -7.85 -11.23 -9.25
C HIS A 82 -7.12 -10.10 -10.00
N GLN A 83 -7.48 -8.85 -9.70
CA GLN A 83 -6.95 -7.64 -10.31
C GLN A 83 -6.25 -6.80 -9.24
N PHE A 84 -5.31 -5.96 -9.67
CA PHE A 84 -4.55 -5.06 -8.83
C PHE A 84 -4.16 -3.80 -9.60
N ILE A 85 -3.94 -2.69 -8.88
CA ILE A 85 -3.46 -1.46 -9.51
C ILE A 85 -2.00 -1.61 -9.90
N TYR A 86 -1.15 -1.98 -8.93
CA TYR A 86 0.26 -2.28 -9.18
C TYR A 86 0.72 -3.49 -8.39
N ARG A 87 1.62 -4.27 -8.98
CA ARG A 87 2.37 -5.35 -8.32
C ARG A 87 3.85 -5.21 -8.62
N LEU A 88 4.69 -5.50 -7.62
CA LEU A 88 6.14 -5.59 -7.77
C LEU A 88 6.64 -6.89 -7.13
N THR A 89 7.17 -7.79 -7.96
CA THR A 89 7.84 -9.03 -7.51
C THR A 89 9.32 -8.80 -7.27
N GLY A 90 9.94 -9.54 -6.34
CA GLY A 90 11.37 -9.36 -6.03
C GLY A 90 11.70 -7.98 -5.47
N TYR A 91 10.70 -7.34 -4.86
CA TYR A 91 10.67 -5.93 -4.49
C TYR A 91 11.83 -5.47 -3.61
N ALA A 92 12.40 -6.36 -2.80
CA ALA A 92 13.55 -6.06 -1.95
C ALA A 92 14.79 -5.59 -2.74
N GLN A 93 14.88 -5.90 -4.03
CA GLN A 93 15.98 -5.49 -4.91
C GLN A 93 15.77 -4.10 -5.53
N TYR A 94 14.58 -3.52 -5.41
CA TYR A 94 14.16 -2.33 -6.15
C TYR A 94 13.59 -1.23 -5.23
N PRO A 95 14.41 -0.62 -4.35
CA PRO A 95 13.95 0.41 -3.42
C PRO A 95 13.32 1.63 -4.11
N ASP A 96 13.80 2.03 -5.29
CA ASP A 96 13.20 3.13 -6.06
C ASP A 96 11.80 2.78 -6.61
N SER A 97 11.59 1.52 -7.01
CA SER A 97 10.28 1.04 -7.45
C SER A 97 9.30 0.88 -6.27
N LEU A 98 9.79 0.47 -5.10
CA LEU A 98 9.02 0.50 -3.85
C LEU A 98 8.57 1.91 -3.49
N ARG A 99 9.48 2.90 -3.60
CA ARG A 99 9.15 4.30 -3.38
C ARG A 99 8.13 4.81 -4.37
N THR A 100 8.27 4.46 -5.64
CA THR A 100 7.28 4.80 -6.69
C THR A 100 5.91 4.17 -6.40
N LEU A 101 5.86 2.93 -5.93
CA LEU A 101 4.64 2.27 -5.50
C LEU A 101 3.98 3.04 -4.34
N GLY A 102 4.75 3.51 -3.36
CA GLY A 102 4.27 4.35 -2.27
C GLY A 102 3.67 5.69 -2.76
N VAL A 103 4.38 6.37 -3.66
CA VAL A 103 3.88 7.61 -4.30
C VAL A 103 2.55 7.33 -5.00
N ASN A 104 2.48 6.25 -5.79
CA ASN A 104 1.27 5.90 -6.52
C ASN A 104 0.10 5.50 -5.62
N ALA A 105 0.36 4.87 -4.47
CA ALA A 105 -0.67 4.58 -3.46
C ALA A 105 -1.30 5.88 -2.94
N ALA A 106 -0.48 6.88 -2.63
CA ALA A 106 -0.95 8.18 -2.19
C ALA A 106 -1.66 8.98 -3.31
N ARG A 107 -1.16 8.91 -4.54
CA ARG A 107 -1.81 9.56 -5.69
C ARG A 107 -3.14 8.92 -6.06
N LEU A 108 -3.29 7.60 -5.88
CA LEU A 108 -4.56 6.90 -6.05
C LEU A 108 -5.63 7.45 -5.10
N VAL A 109 -5.27 7.70 -3.84
CA VAL A 109 -6.18 8.35 -2.87
C VAL A 109 -6.58 9.76 -3.33
N LYS A 110 -5.63 10.54 -3.85
CA LYS A 110 -5.86 11.94 -4.24
C LYS A 110 -6.49 12.12 -5.62
N GLY A 111 -6.51 11.08 -6.45
CA GLY A 111 -6.89 11.18 -7.88
C GLY A 111 -5.84 11.88 -8.75
N ASN A 112 -4.56 11.86 -8.34
CA ASN A 112 -3.47 12.43 -9.11
C ASN A 112 -2.94 11.44 -10.16
N PRO A 113 -2.36 11.92 -11.29
CA PRO A 113 -1.72 11.04 -12.28
C PRO A 113 -0.58 10.21 -11.69
N PHE A 114 -0.54 8.92 -12.01
CA PHE A 114 0.52 8.02 -11.55
C PHE A 114 1.89 8.36 -12.14
N VAL A 115 2.92 8.09 -11.35
CA VAL A 115 4.32 8.04 -11.80
C VAL A 115 4.57 6.69 -12.46
N SER A 116 5.14 6.70 -13.65
CA SER A 116 5.47 5.47 -14.38
C SER A 116 6.71 4.79 -13.83
N ASP A 117 6.66 3.47 -13.67
CA ASP A 117 7.81 2.60 -13.45
C ASP A 117 7.54 1.29 -14.18
N GLU A 118 8.45 0.90 -15.06
CA GLU A 118 8.32 -0.28 -15.94
C GLU A 118 8.32 -1.62 -15.19
N ARG A 119 8.78 -1.65 -13.93
CA ARG A 119 8.78 -2.85 -13.08
C ARG A 119 7.46 -3.04 -12.34
N LEU A 120 6.61 -2.01 -12.30
CA LEU A 120 5.29 -2.11 -11.68
C LEU A 120 4.33 -2.74 -12.68
N GLU A 121 4.02 -4.01 -12.45
CA GLU A 121 3.03 -4.75 -13.22
C GLU A 121 1.64 -4.18 -12.96
N VAL A 122 0.78 -4.15 -13.98
CA VAL A 122 -0.59 -3.61 -13.91
C VAL A 122 -1.61 -4.67 -14.31
N ALA A 123 -2.75 -4.73 -13.62
CA ALA A 123 -3.85 -5.63 -13.94
C ALA A 123 -5.19 -5.08 -13.43
N PHE A 124 -5.64 -3.94 -13.98
CA PHE A 124 -6.91 -3.26 -13.63
C PHE A 124 -7.64 -2.72 -14.86
#